data_AF-A0A7S3JD50-F1
#
_entry.id   AF-A0A7S3JD50-F1
#
_cell.length_a   1.000
_cell.length_b   1.000
_cell.length_c   1.000
_cell.angle_alpha   90.00
_cell.angle_beta   90.00
_cell.angle_gamma   90.00
#
_symmetry.space_group_name_H-M   'P 1'
#
loop_
_entity.id
_entity.type
_entity.pdbx_description
1 polymer ?
#
loop_
_entity_poly.entity_id
_entity_poly.type
_entity_poly.pdbx_seq_one_letter_code
_entity_poly.pdbx_strand_id
1 'polypeptide(L)'
;LSNLSSSRKAGYWYRGENQKYGNGDILQYWGGSGGLSGSMERYPNNLFVYSPMDTYYLDCGYVNQYAGGSWCGGLHTWKDIWNMDPLTQVNASNRHQFLGGELCAWGEMNNEYNLPTKLFPRGAAMSFRLWNPSA
;
A
#
# COMPACT_ATOMS: atom_id res chain seq x y z
N LEU A 1 -8.82 33.84 -14.05
CA LEU A 1 -8.39 32.42 -14.00
C LEU A 1 -8.18 31.90 -12.56
N SER A 2 -8.50 32.68 -11.52
CA SER A 2 -8.15 32.42 -10.12
C SER A 2 -9.04 31.44 -9.34
N ASN A 3 -9.94 30.69 -9.99
CA ASN A 3 -10.90 29.81 -9.30
C ASN A 3 -11.23 28.52 -10.08
N LEU A 4 -10.26 27.98 -10.82
CA LEU A 4 -10.38 26.62 -11.37
C LEU A 4 -9.75 25.63 -10.39
N SER A 5 -10.54 25.08 -9.47
CA SER A 5 -10.16 23.91 -8.66
C SER A 5 -10.83 22.66 -9.22
N SER A 6 -10.04 21.63 -9.52
CA SER A 6 -10.56 20.32 -9.95
C SER A 6 -11.40 19.68 -8.84
N SER A 7 -12.53 19.05 -9.21
CA SER A 7 -13.28 18.18 -8.29
C SER A 7 -12.70 16.77 -8.16
N ARG A 8 -11.66 16.45 -8.96
CA ARG A 8 -10.97 15.15 -8.91
C ARG A 8 -9.92 15.14 -7.80
N LYS A 9 -9.83 14.03 -7.08
CA LYS A 9 -8.76 13.73 -6.14
C LYS A 9 -7.58 13.14 -6.91
N ALA A 10 -6.37 13.64 -6.69
CA ALA A 10 -5.17 13.06 -7.28
C ALA A 10 -4.60 11.97 -6.36
N GLY A 11 -4.03 10.92 -6.95
CA GLY A 11 -3.33 9.86 -6.23
C GLY A 11 -1.81 10.01 -6.35
N TYR A 12 -1.09 9.82 -5.25
CA TYR A 12 0.37 9.89 -5.21
C TYR A 12 0.94 8.75 -4.38
N TRP A 13 2.14 8.29 -4.75
CA TRP A 13 3.00 7.58 -3.81
C TRP A 13 3.40 8.52 -2.67
N TYR A 14 3.28 8.07 -1.44
CA TYR A 14 3.77 8.79 -0.28
C TYR A 14 5.31 8.97 -0.35
N ARG A 15 5.80 10.22 -0.24
CA ARG A 15 7.23 10.56 -0.34
C ARG A 15 7.83 11.22 0.91
N GLY A 16 7.20 11.07 2.08
CA GLY A 16 7.72 11.62 3.33
C GLY A 16 7.60 13.15 3.45
N GLU A 17 8.48 13.73 4.27
CA GLU A 17 8.30 15.03 4.96
C GLU A 17 8.37 16.29 4.10
N ASN A 18 8.91 16.20 2.89
CA ASN A 18 9.20 17.38 2.06
C ASN A 18 8.25 17.55 0.87
N GLN A 19 7.18 16.76 0.82
CA GLN A 19 6.23 16.81 -0.29
C GLN A 19 4.95 17.55 0.10
N LYS A 20 4.54 18.50 -0.76
CA LYS A 20 3.24 19.17 -0.68
C LYS A 20 2.23 18.42 -1.54
N TYR A 21 1.13 18.01 -0.94
CA TYR A 21 -0.03 17.43 -1.63
C TYR A 21 -1.21 18.38 -1.53
N GLY A 22 -2.17 18.27 -2.45
CA GLY A 22 -3.43 18.98 -2.32
C GLY A 22 -4.26 18.41 -1.18
N ASN A 23 -5.09 19.26 -0.56
CA ASN A 23 -6.07 18.78 0.43
C ASN A 23 -7.04 17.80 -0.25
N GLY A 24 -7.29 16.66 0.41
CA GLY A 24 -8.16 15.61 -0.09
C GLY A 24 -7.54 14.65 -1.11
N ASP A 25 -6.27 14.87 -1.49
CA ASP A 25 -5.54 13.93 -2.34
C ASP A 25 -5.31 12.60 -1.61
N ILE A 26 -5.16 11.53 -2.40
CA ILE A 26 -4.95 10.17 -1.94
C ILE A 26 -3.45 9.87 -1.93
N LEU A 27 -2.94 9.42 -0.79
CA LEU A 27 -1.55 9.06 -0.57
C LEU A 27 -1.44 7.54 -0.37
N GLN A 28 -0.77 6.87 -1.30
CA GLN A 28 -0.45 5.46 -1.20
C GLN A 28 0.81 5.29 -0.34
N TYR A 29 0.60 4.82 0.88
CA TYR A 29 1.64 4.58 1.86
C TYR A 29 2.33 3.24 1.59
N TRP A 30 3.62 3.31 1.27
CA TRP A 30 4.43 2.14 0.94
C TRP A 30 5.65 1.95 1.84
N GLY A 31 5.69 2.64 2.99
CA GLY A 31 6.71 2.37 4.00
C GLY A 31 6.60 0.95 4.56
N GLY A 32 7.36 0.65 5.61
CA GLY A 32 7.19 -0.62 6.34
C GLY A 32 5.79 -0.74 6.96
N SER A 33 5.49 -1.89 7.55
CA SER A 33 4.17 -2.17 8.11
C SER A 33 3.77 -1.31 9.30
N GLY A 34 4.63 -0.38 9.74
CA GLY A 34 4.37 0.61 10.78
C GLY A 34 4.68 2.02 10.30
N GLY A 35 4.04 3.03 10.90
CA GLY A 35 4.26 4.45 10.55
C GLY A 35 3.17 5.04 9.65
N LEU A 36 2.16 4.26 9.28
CA LEU A 36 0.96 4.78 8.62
C LEU A 36 0.28 5.86 9.49
N SER A 37 0.06 5.59 10.79
CA SER A 37 -0.54 6.54 11.73
C SER A 37 0.17 7.90 11.75
N GLY A 38 1.50 7.91 11.86
CA GLY A 38 2.29 9.15 11.84
C GLY A 38 2.19 9.88 10.49
N SER A 39 2.04 9.15 9.39
CA SER A 39 1.80 9.75 8.07
C SER A 39 0.41 10.40 7.98
N MET A 40 -0.59 9.77 8.56
CA MET A 40 -1.96 10.29 8.62
C MET A 40 -2.07 11.54 9.49
N GLU A 41 -1.38 11.56 10.64
CA GLU A 41 -1.29 12.73 11.52
C GLU A 41 -0.59 13.91 10.84
N ARG A 42 0.44 13.63 10.04
CA ARG A 42 1.18 14.65 9.28
C ARG A 42 0.36 15.27 8.15
N TYR A 43 -0.51 14.49 7.52
CA TYR A 43 -1.37 14.93 6.42
C TYR A 43 -2.86 14.78 6.79
N PRO A 44 -3.36 15.58 7.75
CA PRO A 44 -4.69 15.37 8.36
C PRO A 44 -5.85 15.57 7.39
N ASN A 45 -5.62 16.26 6.26
CA ASN A 45 -6.63 16.52 5.24
C ASN A 45 -6.54 15.56 4.05
N ASN A 46 -5.67 14.55 4.11
CA ASN A 46 -5.46 13.59 3.03
C ASN A 46 -6.05 12.22 3.35
N LEU A 47 -6.27 11.44 2.30
CA LEU A 47 -6.76 10.08 2.35
C LEU A 47 -5.62 9.11 2.07
N PHE A 48 -5.71 7.88 2.56
CA PHE A 48 -4.61 6.93 2.52
C PHE A 48 -5.03 5.58 1.97
N VAL A 49 -4.21 5.05 1.08
CA VAL A 49 -4.21 3.64 0.66
C VAL A 49 -2.97 2.99 1.27
N TYR A 50 -3.13 1.84 1.90
CA TYR A 50 -2.04 1.15 2.59
C TYR A 50 -1.46 0.01 1.74
N SER A 51 -0.18 0.10 1.40
CA SER A 51 0.54 -0.87 0.58
C SER A 51 1.96 -1.08 1.14
N PRO A 52 2.10 -1.58 2.39
CA PRO A 52 3.40 -1.66 3.05
C PRO A 52 4.37 -2.56 2.29
N MET A 53 5.58 -2.07 2.07
CA MET A 53 6.59 -2.75 1.23
C MET A 53 7.05 -4.11 1.76
N ASP A 54 6.92 -4.34 3.07
CA ASP A 54 7.37 -5.55 3.76
C ASP A 54 6.28 -6.61 3.89
N THR A 55 5.10 -6.39 3.27
CA THR A 55 4.01 -7.37 3.30
C THR A 55 3.19 -7.41 1.99
N TYR A 56 2.84 -6.26 1.41
CA TYR A 56 1.86 -6.17 0.30
C TYR A 56 2.51 -6.13 -1.10
N TYR A 57 3.82 -6.34 -1.19
CA TYR A 57 4.55 -6.35 -2.46
C TYR A 57 4.72 -7.78 -2.97
N LEU A 58 4.11 -8.10 -4.10
CA LEU A 58 4.04 -9.45 -4.65
C LEU A 58 5.31 -9.88 -5.38
N ASP A 59 6.15 -8.94 -5.76
CA ASP A 59 7.43 -9.14 -6.45
C ASP A 59 8.61 -9.44 -5.50
N CYS A 60 8.44 -9.25 -4.19
CA CYS A 60 9.50 -9.52 -3.20
C CYS A 60 9.80 -11.02 -3.04
N GLY A 61 11.04 -11.32 -2.63
CA GLY A 61 11.50 -12.69 -2.39
C GLY A 61 11.97 -13.46 -3.63
N TYR A 62 11.97 -12.83 -4.80
CA TYR A 62 12.49 -13.40 -6.04
C TYR A 62 13.83 -12.78 -6.41
N VAL A 63 14.53 -13.40 -7.38
CA VAL A 63 15.72 -12.80 -7.99
C VAL A 63 15.32 -11.51 -8.68
N ASN A 64 16.15 -10.48 -8.58
CA ASN A 64 15.93 -9.21 -9.26
C ASN A 64 16.52 -9.22 -10.68
N GLN A 65 16.29 -8.16 -11.44
CA GLN A 65 16.75 -7.98 -12.82
C GLN A 65 18.29 -8.00 -13.00
N TYR A 66 19.04 -7.95 -11.90
CA TYR A 66 20.50 -7.99 -11.85
C TYR A 66 21.03 -9.31 -11.26
N ALA A 67 20.20 -10.37 -11.21
CA ALA A 67 20.53 -11.66 -10.59
C ALA A 67 20.90 -11.57 -9.09
N GLY A 68 20.45 -10.51 -8.40
CA GLY A 68 20.60 -10.32 -6.96
C GLY A 68 19.33 -10.62 -6.17
N GLY A 69 19.37 -10.36 -4.86
CA GLY A 69 18.22 -10.50 -3.97
C GLY A 69 17.20 -9.36 -4.10
N SER A 70 16.00 -9.60 -3.58
CA SER A 70 14.93 -8.60 -3.47
C SER A 70 15.24 -7.58 -2.36
N TRP A 71 15.08 -6.29 -2.67
CA TRP A 71 15.36 -5.20 -1.73
C TRP A 71 14.33 -5.09 -0.59
N CYS A 72 13.09 -5.53 -0.84
CA CYS A 72 12.00 -5.58 0.13
C CYS A 72 11.97 -6.87 0.95
N GLY A 73 13.08 -7.63 0.97
CA GLY A 73 13.23 -8.85 1.75
C GLY A 73 12.68 -10.09 1.04
N GLY A 74 12.28 -11.08 1.85
CA GLY A 74 11.84 -12.40 1.41
C GLY A 74 10.45 -12.42 0.79
N LEU A 75 10.00 -13.61 0.40
CA LEU A 75 8.66 -13.81 -0.18
C LEU A 75 7.62 -13.58 0.91
N HIS A 76 6.73 -12.61 0.72
CA HIS A 76 5.56 -12.44 1.58
C HIS A 76 4.51 -13.48 1.21
N THR A 77 4.18 -14.36 2.16
CA THR A 77 3.22 -15.43 1.96
C THR A 77 1.79 -14.91 2.03
N TRP A 78 0.82 -15.73 1.60
CA TRP A 78 -0.60 -15.39 1.77
C TRP A 78 -0.97 -15.22 3.26
N LYS A 79 -0.28 -15.92 4.17
CA LYS A 79 -0.52 -15.84 5.62
C LYS A 79 -0.02 -14.53 6.19
N ASP A 80 1.13 -14.04 5.72
CA ASP A 80 1.67 -12.73 6.12
C ASP A 80 0.69 -11.62 5.72
N ILE A 81 0.19 -11.68 4.47
CA ILE A 81 -0.82 -10.75 3.94
C ILE A 81 -2.14 -10.85 4.73
N TRP A 82 -2.62 -12.06 5.01
CA TRP A 82 -3.84 -12.29 5.79
C TRP A 82 -3.74 -11.69 7.20
N ASN A 83 -2.61 -11.90 7.87
CA ASN A 83 -2.38 -11.46 9.24
C ASN A 83 -2.18 -9.94 9.36
N MET A 84 -1.91 -9.25 8.25
CA MET A 84 -1.73 -7.81 8.23
C MET A 84 -3.07 -7.09 8.41
N ASP A 85 -3.34 -6.65 9.64
CA ASP A 85 -4.47 -5.79 9.95
C ASP A 85 -4.11 -4.31 9.76
N PRO A 86 -4.62 -3.62 8.73
CA PRO A 86 -4.37 -2.19 8.59
C PRO A 86 -4.93 -1.37 9.76
N LEU A 87 -6.00 -1.81 10.43
CA LEU A 87 -6.59 -1.07 11.54
C LEU A 87 -5.70 -1.05 12.79
N THR A 88 -4.76 -1.98 12.92
CA THR A 88 -3.72 -1.93 13.97
C THR A 88 -2.70 -0.82 13.74
N GLN A 89 -2.62 -0.31 12.52
CA GLN A 89 -1.68 0.76 12.11
C GLN A 89 -2.33 2.14 12.07
N VAL A 90 -3.63 2.24 12.43
CA VAL A 90 -4.43 3.45 12.32
C VAL A 90 -5.07 3.80 13.66
N ASN A 91 -4.75 4.99 14.17
CA ASN A 91 -5.39 5.54 15.35
C ASN A 91 -6.90 5.72 15.12
N ALA A 92 -7.72 5.44 16.14
CA ALA A 92 -9.18 5.50 16.03
C ALA A 92 -9.69 6.85 15.50
N SER A 93 -9.06 7.96 15.91
CA SER A 93 -9.35 9.32 15.42
C SER A 93 -9.11 9.50 13.92
N ASN A 94 -8.18 8.74 13.34
CA ASN A 94 -7.69 8.93 11.97
C ASN A 94 -8.32 7.92 10.99
N ARG A 95 -9.16 6.98 11.45
CA ARG A 95 -9.78 5.95 10.60
C ARG A 95 -10.55 6.51 9.40
N HIS A 96 -11.08 7.72 9.51
CA HIS A 96 -11.79 8.40 8.43
C HIS A 96 -10.90 8.73 7.21
N GLN A 97 -9.57 8.75 7.38
CA GLN A 97 -8.63 8.97 6.29
C GLN A 97 -8.27 7.66 5.56
N PHE A 98 -8.55 6.50 6.14
CA PHE A 98 -8.15 5.20 5.58
C PHE A 98 -9.16 4.73 4.52
N LEU A 99 -8.71 4.52 3.29
CA LEU A 99 -9.55 4.05 2.17
C LEU A 99 -9.51 2.54 1.97
N GLY A 100 -8.47 1.87 2.43
CA GLY A 100 -8.22 0.46 2.16
C GLY A 100 -6.74 0.19 1.93
N GLY A 101 -6.43 -0.93 1.31
CA GLY A 101 -5.07 -1.29 0.94
C GLY A 101 -4.94 -1.70 -0.52
N GLU A 102 -3.70 -1.74 -1.00
CA GLU A 102 -3.35 -2.16 -2.36
C GLU A 102 -2.17 -3.15 -2.37
N LEU A 103 -2.30 -4.26 -3.09
CA LEU A 103 -1.16 -5.12 -3.43
C LEU A 103 -0.44 -4.54 -4.63
N CYS A 104 0.87 -4.43 -4.54
CA CYS A 104 1.71 -3.97 -5.63
C CYS A 104 2.43 -5.16 -6.25
N ALA A 105 2.54 -5.18 -7.58
CA ALA A 105 3.36 -6.15 -8.30
C ALA A 105 4.22 -5.41 -9.31
N TRP A 106 5.47 -5.14 -8.95
CA TRP A 106 6.37 -4.39 -9.81
C TRP A 106 6.86 -5.21 -11.01
N GLY A 107 7.10 -4.53 -12.12
CA GLY A 107 7.27 -5.15 -13.44
C GLY A 107 8.68 -5.66 -13.75
N GLU A 108 9.65 -5.51 -12.86
CA GLU A 108 11.08 -5.79 -13.16
C GLU A 108 11.28 -7.24 -13.61
N MET A 109 10.56 -8.16 -12.97
CA MET A 109 10.62 -9.59 -13.25
C MET A 109 9.23 -10.19 -13.44
N ASN A 110 8.18 -9.37 -13.56
CA ASN A 110 6.80 -9.83 -13.72
C ASN A 110 6.33 -9.68 -15.16
N ASN A 111 5.68 -10.72 -15.66
CA ASN A 111 5.04 -10.76 -16.97
C ASN A 111 3.77 -11.63 -16.92
N GLU A 112 3.12 -11.81 -18.05
CA GLU A 112 1.87 -12.56 -18.18
C GLU A 112 1.97 -14.03 -17.75
N TYR A 113 3.18 -14.61 -17.77
CA TYR A 113 3.40 -16.02 -17.43
C TYR A 113 3.57 -16.26 -15.93
N ASN A 114 4.00 -15.27 -15.16
CA ASN A 114 4.33 -15.44 -13.74
C ASN A 114 3.51 -14.57 -12.78
N LEU A 115 2.86 -13.51 -13.28
CA LEU A 115 2.03 -12.66 -12.44
C LEU A 115 0.84 -13.42 -11.81
N PRO A 116 0.11 -14.30 -12.53
CA PRO A 116 -1.04 -14.99 -11.94
C PRO A 116 -0.67 -15.86 -10.73
N THR A 117 0.47 -16.55 -10.76
CA THR A 117 0.94 -17.41 -9.66
C THR A 117 1.51 -16.61 -8.50
N LYS A 118 1.99 -15.40 -8.75
CA LYS A 118 2.34 -14.45 -7.70
C LYS A 118 1.10 -13.80 -7.09
N LEU A 119 0.08 -13.51 -7.88
CA LEU A 119 -1.15 -12.88 -7.41
C LEU A 119 -1.99 -13.84 -6.58
N PHE A 120 -2.27 -15.04 -7.06
CA PHE A 120 -3.08 -16.02 -6.35
C PHE A 120 -2.21 -17.03 -5.61
N PRO A 121 -2.46 -17.33 -4.32
CA PRO A 121 -3.66 -16.96 -3.52
C PRO A 121 -3.53 -15.66 -2.71
N ARG A 122 -2.41 -14.93 -2.82
CA ARG A 122 -2.11 -13.75 -1.99
C ARG A 122 -3.12 -12.61 -2.11
N GLY A 123 -3.60 -12.34 -3.32
CA GLY A 123 -4.67 -11.37 -3.62
C GLY A 123 -5.99 -11.73 -2.98
N ALA A 124 -6.34 -13.02 -2.94
CA ALA A 124 -7.54 -13.48 -2.25
C ALA A 124 -7.44 -13.27 -0.75
N ALA A 125 -6.28 -13.58 -0.15
CA ALA A 125 -6.04 -13.37 1.29
C ALA A 125 -6.26 -11.91 1.69
N MET A 126 -5.68 -10.95 0.95
CA MET A 126 -5.91 -9.53 1.22
C MET A 126 -7.37 -9.12 1.01
N SER A 127 -7.99 -9.60 -0.07
CA SER A 127 -9.38 -9.26 -0.40
C SER A 127 -10.32 -9.66 0.73
N PHE A 128 -10.19 -10.88 1.26
CA PHE A 128 -10.98 -11.30 2.41
C PHE A 128 -10.66 -10.48 3.67
N ARG A 129 -9.38 -10.18 3.94
CA ARG A 129 -8.99 -9.39 5.11
C ARG A 129 -9.58 -7.97 5.10
N LEU A 130 -9.54 -7.30 3.94
CA LEU A 130 -10.07 -5.93 3.82
C LEU A 130 -11.60 -5.88 3.69
N TRP A 131 -12.21 -6.90 3.09
CA TRP A 131 -13.66 -6.97 2.94
C TRP A 131 -14.36 -7.30 4.27
N ASN A 132 -13.77 -8.20 5.07
CA ASN A 132 -14.27 -8.52 6.40
C ASN A 132 -13.15 -8.40 7.45
N PRO A 133 -12.90 -7.19 7.98
CA PRO A 133 -11.85 -6.97 8.97
C PRO A 133 -12.05 -7.69 10.31
N SER A 134 -13.25 -8.21 10.57
CA SER A 134 -13.61 -8.93 11.79
C SER A 134 -13.52 -10.46 11.70
N ALA A 135 -13.19 -11.00 10.51
CA ALA A 135 -13.01 -12.44 10.30
C ALA A 135 -11.67 -12.97 10.82
#